data_AF-A0A7S3L6C9-F1
#
_entry.id   AF-A0A7S3L6C9-F1
#
_cell.length_a   1.000
_cell.length_b   1.000
_cell.length_c   1.000
_cell.angle_alpha   90.00
_cell.angle_beta   90.00
_cell.angle_gamma   90.00
#
_symmetry.space_group_name_H-M   'P 1'
#
loop_
_entity.id
_entity.type
_entity.pdbx_description
1 polymer ?
#
loop_
_entity_poly.entity_id
_entity_poly.type
_entity_poly.pdbx_seq_one_letter_code
_entity_poly.pdbx_strand_id
1 'polypeptide(L)'
;MSLFRTLLIAFLASVFADENQYYNQQANYNGNDDGMQGYNQNYLSNQQQGDDYIKYWTDYQIVAKRCIVYKNVDQIIFQVFTGNDHCTSEPIGTYVTPVPYYMQGSLAQEQQKYQDMGQDDYALPDAAQYISCVPYETKSGYYWMQLGCADDTTQALAVNIYEDNQCTKRSLVEGYDDANIDVSAIQLQFKKCKACVNWYNMDNDQWDDAFFENHQMQAPLCSTAWNYKQTCGNKCRHVGLQEEKEGWTKPDKIMLVVLVLFSAVMTGLILKKRQKMSSKDALLEQAAMNAAGLQTTHVIGMFALVVLVIAVFAALGLKNVTWILLLGMNLGLFIYLMKLTYDSIAAEGDSLIGPDGEILRRDSDDSSVEEGSRESSSKPNNNGTYQLPTIT
;
A
#
# COMPACT_ATOMS: atom_id res chain seq x y z
N MET A 1 15.72 26.96 21.32
CA MET A 1 15.09 27.52 20.09
C MET A 1 15.95 27.39 18.83
N SER A 2 17.26 27.68 18.85
CA SER A 2 18.14 27.59 17.66
C SER A 2 18.16 26.19 17.02
N LEU A 3 18.39 25.13 17.82
CA LEU A 3 18.43 23.74 17.36
C LEU A 3 17.12 23.25 16.68
N PHE A 4 15.97 23.75 17.15
CA PHE A 4 14.66 23.37 16.61
C PHE A 4 14.41 23.99 15.23
N ARG A 5 14.87 25.23 15.01
CA ARG A 5 14.81 25.88 13.68
C ARG A 5 15.67 25.13 12.65
N THR A 6 16.87 24.71 13.03
CA THR A 6 17.79 24.02 12.11
C THR A 6 17.25 22.65 11.70
N LEU A 7 16.67 21.90 12.64
CA LEU A 7 16.02 20.60 12.35
C LEU A 7 14.79 20.75 11.45
N LEU A 8 13.96 21.77 11.67
CA LEU A 8 12.78 22.03 10.84
C LEU A 8 13.16 22.40 9.39
N ILE A 9 14.20 23.22 9.20
CA ILE A 9 14.66 23.64 7.87
C ILE A 9 15.29 22.48 7.11
N ALA A 10 16.09 21.63 7.78
CA ALA A 10 16.67 20.44 7.16
C ALA A 10 15.61 19.42 6.73
N PHE A 11 14.53 19.27 7.51
CA PHE A 11 13.41 18.39 7.16
C PHE A 11 12.59 18.94 5.99
N LEU A 12 12.38 20.25 5.91
CA LEU A 12 11.68 20.87 4.77
C LEU A 12 12.50 20.77 3.48
N ALA A 13 13.83 20.96 3.55
CA ALA A 13 14.70 20.90 2.36
C ALA A 13 14.76 19.50 1.71
N SER A 14 14.63 18.42 2.49
CA SER A 14 14.63 17.04 1.95
C SER A 14 13.33 16.65 1.25
N VAL A 15 12.25 17.40 1.46
CA VAL A 15 10.92 17.11 0.88
C VAL A 15 10.78 17.65 -0.56
N PHE A 16 11.52 18.69 -0.95
CA PHE A 16 11.29 19.43 -2.21
C PHE A 16 12.27 19.10 -3.36
N ALA A 17 13.12 18.09 -3.24
CA ALA A 17 14.26 17.93 -4.16
C ALA A 17 14.02 17.17 -5.49
N ASP A 18 12.80 16.70 -5.83
CA ASP A 18 12.59 15.88 -7.05
C ASP A 18 11.32 16.22 -7.85
N GLU A 19 11.48 17.01 -8.92
CA GLU A 19 10.40 17.33 -9.86
C GLU A 19 10.92 17.53 -11.30
N ASN A 20 10.57 16.62 -12.24
CA ASN A 20 10.49 16.76 -13.71
C ASN A 20 10.52 15.34 -14.36
N GLN A 21 9.75 14.90 -15.37
CA GLN A 21 8.70 15.42 -16.23
C GLN A 21 7.85 14.23 -16.75
N TYR A 22 6.64 14.53 -17.25
CA TYR A 22 5.65 13.61 -17.81
C TYR A 22 5.53 13.84 -19.33
N TYR A 23 5.37 12.79 -20.16
CA TYR A 23 4.61 12.86 -21.43
C TYR A 23 4.16 11.47 -21.93
N ASN A 24 3.01 11.49 -22.60
CA ASN A 24 2.15 10.38 -23.05
C ASN A 24 2.41 10.05 -24.52
N GLN A 25 2.40 8.76 -24.90
CA GLN A 25 2.31 8.37 -26.33
C GLN A 25 1.65 6.98 -26.47
N GLN A 26 0.57 6.93 -27.24
CA GLN A 26 -0.23 5.74 -27.56
C GLN A 26 0.47 4.87 -28.61
N ALA A 27 0.36 3.55 -28.49
CA ALA A 27 0.78 2.60 -29.51
C ALA A 27 -0.37 1.63 -29.81
N ASN A 28 -0.62 1.46 -31.11
CA ASN A 28 -1.68 0.68 -31.73
C ASN A 28 -1.19 -0.76 -31.94
N TYR A 29 -1.94 -1.78 -31.52
CA TYR A 29 -1.58 -3.20 -31.70
C TYR A 29 -2.73 -3.95 -32.37
N ASN A 30 -2.42 -4.59 -33.50
CA ASN A 30 -3.30 -5.48 -34.25
C ASN A 30 -3.19 -6.89 -33.67
N GLY A 31 -4.27 -7.41 -33.09
CA GLY A 31 -4.39 -8.79 -32.62
C GLY A 31 -4.91 -9.71 -33.73
N ASN A 32 -4.22 -10.82 -33.96
CA ASN A 32 -4.76 -11.97 -34.68
C ASN A 32 -5.07 -13.05 -33.64
N ASP A 33 -6.37 -13.31 -33.51
CA ASP A 33 -6.99 -14.43 -32.80
C ASP A 33 -6.63 -15.76 -33.46
N ASP A 34 -6.18 -16.74 -32.68
CA ASP A 34 -6.44 -18.15 -32.97
C ASP A 34 -6.46 -18.97 -31.66
N GLY A 35 -7.56 -19.69 -31.47
CA GLY A 35 -7.99 -20.32 -30.23
C GLY A 35 -7.10 -21.47 -29.73
N MET A 36 -7.09 -21.59 -28.40
CA MET A 36 -6.39 -22.56 -27.59
C MET A 36 -6.97 -23.99 -27.81
N GLN A 37 -6.31 -24.82 -28.62
CA GLN A 37 -6.54 -26.26 -28.68
C GLN A 37 -5.21 -27.01 -28.48
N GLY A 38 -5.17 -27.85 -27.45
CA GLY A 38 -4.22 -28.96 -27.24
C GLY A 38 -2.74 -28.61 -27.29
N TYR A 39 -2.06 -28.64 -26.14
CA TYR A 39 -0.59 -28.55 -26.04
C TYR A 39 0.07 -29.64 -26.90
N ASN A 40 0.37 -29.28 -28.14
CA ASN A 40 1.01 -30.12 -29.12
C ASN A 40 2.52 -29.85 -29.04
N GLN A 41 3.33 -30.90 -29.01
CA GLN A 41 4.81 -30.90 -29.00
C GLN A 41 5.46 -30.12 -30.17
N ASN A 42 4.67 -29.51 -31.04
CA ASN A 42 5.11 -28.68 -32.17
C ASN A 42 5.60 -27.26 -31.79
N TYR A 43 5.66 -26.90 -30.51
CA TYR A 43 6.20 -25.60 -30.08
C TYR A 43 7.70 -25.40 -30.41
N LEU A 44 8.42 -26.48 -30.74
CA LEU A 44 9.86 -26.45 -31.05
C LEU A 44 10.20 -26.19 -32.54
N SER A 45 9.25 -26.27 -33.47
CA SER A 45 9.60 -26.33 -34.91
C SER A 45 9.60 -24.98 -35.66
N ASN A 46 9.16 -23.88 -35.04
CA ASN A 46 9.07 -22.56 -35.69
C ASN A 46 9.96 -21.49 -35.04
N GLN A 47 11.14 -21.84 -34.53
CA GLN A 47 12.14 -20.83 -34.18
C GLN A 47 12.84 -20.33 -35.44
N GLN A 48 12.39 -19.18 -35.94
CA GLN A 48 13.10 -18.41 -36.96
C GLN A 48 14.54 -18.15 -36.49
N GLN A 49 15.52 -18.52 -37.31
CA GLN A 49 16.96 -18.30 -37.10
C GLN A 49 17.31 -16.81 -37.13
N GLY A 50 16.95 -16.08 -36.07
CA GLY A 50 17.47 -14.73 -35.81
C GLY A 50 18.79 -14.78 -35.05
N ASP A 51 19.57 -13.71 -35.12
CA ASP A 51 20.87 -13.56 -34.43
C ASP A 51 20.78 -13.68 -32.89
N ASP A 52 19.57 -13.65 -32.33
CA ASP A 52 19.27 -13.68 -30.89
C ASP A 52 18.71 -15.05 -30.42
N TYR A 53 19.03 -16.11 -31.17
CA TYR A 53 18.58 -17.48 -30.87
C TYR A 53 19.43 -18.14 -29.79
N ILE A 54 18.79 -18.56 -28.69
CA ILE A 54 19.43 -19.35 -27.62
C ILE A 54 19.19 -20.83 -27.90
N LYS A 55 20.27 -21.55 -28.23
CA LYS A 55 20.25 -23.00 -28.48
C LYS A 55 20.12 -23.83 -27.20
N TYR A 56 20.86 -23.45 -26.16
CA TYR A 56 20.92 -24.17 -24.89
C TYR A 56 20.55 -23.24 -23.75
N TRP A 57 19.60 -23.66 -22.92
CA TRP A 57 19.07 -22.86 -21.81
C TRP A 57 19.75 -23.15 -20.47
N THR A 58 20.71 -24.07 -20.43
CA THR A 58 21.36 -24.55 -19.21
C THR A 58 22.12 -23.46 -18.47
N ASP A 59 22.70 -22.52 -19.20
CA ASP A 59 23.51 -21.43 -18.65
C ASP A 59 22.69 -20.17 -18.37
N TYR A 60 21.36 -20.25 -18.50
CA TYR A 60 20.48 -19.10 -18.39
C TYR A 60 19.59 -19.19 -17.16
N GLN A 61 19.36 -18.02 -16.57
CA GLN A 61 18.47 -17.85 -15.43
C GLN A 61 17.54 -16.67 -15.69
N ILE A 62 16.32 -16.76 -15.17
CA ILE A 62 15.28 -15.75 -15.34
C ILE A 62 14.78 -15.25 -13.99
N VAL A 63 14.53 -13.95 -13.90
CA VAL A 63 13.92 -13.30 -12.73
C VAL A 63 12.72 -12.48 -13.19
N ALA A 64 11.51 -12.90 -12.82
CA ALA A 64 10.34 -12.02 -12.89
C ALA A 64 10.53 -10.91 -11.84
N LYS A 65 10.63 -9.65 -12.27
CA LYS A 65 10.76 -8.53 -11.35
C LYS A 65 9.40 -8.10 -10.84
N ARG A 66 8.45 -7.87 -11.76
CA ARG A 66 7.14 -7.26 -11.48
C ARG A 66 6.11 -7.58 -12.52
N CYS A 67 4.86 -7.41 -12.14
CA CYS A 67 3.72 -7.24 -13.03
C CYS A 67 3.39 -5.75 -13.13
N ILE A 68 3.28 -5.22 -14.35
CA ILE A 68 2.86 -3.83 -14.59
C ILE A 68 1.84 -3.77 -15.73
N VAL A 69 0.98 -2.74 -15.71
CA VAL A 69 0.18 -2.38 -16.87
C VAL A 69 1.02 -1.47 -17.78
N TYR A 70 1.38 -1.94 -18.96
CA TYR A 70 2.14 -1.18 -19.95
C TYR A 70 1.43 -1.19 -21.30
N LYS A 71 1.12 0.01 -21.82
CA LYS A 71 0.32 0.19 -23.06
C LYS A 71 -1.03 -0.54 -23.00
N ASN A 72 -1.73 -0.44 -21.86
CA ASN A 72 -3.02 -1.09 -21.59
C ASN A 72 -2.97 -2.63 -21.66
N VAL A 73 -1.79 -3.22 -21.50
CA VAL A 73 -1.60 -4.67 -21.44
C VAL A 73 -0.89 -5.00 -20.14
N ASP A 74 -1.39 -5.99 -19.42
CA ASP A 74 -0.71 -6.56 -18.26
C ASP A 74 0.56 -7.31 -18.71
N GLN A 75 1.71 -6.86 -18.23
CA GLN A 75 3.01 -7.37 -18.63
C GLN A 75 3.88 -7.73 -17.44
N ILE A 76 4.61 -8.84 -17.56
CA ILE A 76 5.68 -9.22 -16.65
C ILE A 76 6.98 -8.59 -17.14
N ILE A 77 7.59 -7.77 -16.30
CA ILE A 77 8.98 -7.35 -16.47
C ILE A 77 9.87 -8.46 -15.95
N PHE A 78 10.77 -8.95 -16.78
CA PHE A 78 11.73 -9.98 -16.40
C PHE A 78 13.14 -9.63 -16.85
N GLN A 79 14.11 -10.23 -16.18
CA GLN A 79 15.53 -10.14 -16.52
C GLN A 79 16.07 -11.53 -16.80
N VAL A 80 16.98 -11.61 -17.76
CA VAL A 80 17.68 -12.85 -18.12
C VAL A 80 19.15 -12.67 -17.80
N PHE A 81 19.74 -13.66 -17.15
CA PHE A 81 21.13 -13.69 -16.71
C PHE A 81 21.83 -14.87 -17.38
N THR A 82 23.10 -14.69 -17.73
CA THR A 82 24.00 -15.79 -18.11
C THR A 82 24.85 -16.23 -16.93
N GLY A 83 25.20 -17.52 -16.91
CA GLY A 83 26.13 -18.12 -15.96
C GLY A 83 25.46 -18.72 -14.74
N ASN A 84 26.28 -19.35 -13.90
CA ASN A 84 25.83 -20.06 -12.70
C ASN A 84 25.72 -19.16 -11.46
N ASP A 85 25.85 -17.85 -11.62
CA ASP A 85 26.00 -16.89 -10.51
C ASP A 85 24.68 -16.53 -9.80
N HIS A 86 23.66 -17.39 -9.87
CA HIS A 86 22.35 -17.23 -9.20
C HIS A 86 21.75 -15.81 -9.34
N CYS A 87 21.78 -15.26 -10.56
CA CYS A 87 21.30 -13.91 -10.89
C CYS A 87 21.98 -12.76 -10.12
N THR A 88 23.23 -12.94 -9.68
CA THR A 88 24.03 -11.88 -9.05
C THR A 88 24.84 -11.07 -10.06
N SER A 89 25.10 -11.63 -11.24
CA SER A 89 25.77 -10.96 -12.36
C SER A 89 24.89 -9.89 -13.01
N GLU A 90 25.47 -9.08 -13.90
CA GLU A 90 24.70 -8.12 -14.69
C GLU A 90 23.75 -8.87 -15.64
N PRO A 91 22.44 -8.54 -15.68
CA PRO A 91 21.53 -9.18 -16.60
C PRO A 91 21.88 -8.84 -18.05
N ILE A 92 21.76 -9.83 -18.95
CA ILE A 92 21.92 -9.66 -20.40
C ILE A 92 20.98 -8.56 -20.91
N GLY A 93 19.77 -8.53 -20.34
CA GLY A 93 18.77 -7.55 -20.68
C GLY A 93 17.58 -7.57 -19.72
N THR A 94 16.79 -6.50 -19.80
CA THR A 94 15.47 -6.41 -19.16
C THR A 94 14.43 -6.38 -20.27
N TYR A 95 13.43 -7.22 -20.13
CA TYR A 95 12.41 -7.45 -21.14
C TYR A 95 11.02 -7.39 -20.50
N VAL A 96 10.02 -7.26 -21.35
CA VAL A 96 8.61 -7.42 -20.97
C VAL A 96 7.94 -8.44 -21.86
N THR A 97 6.98 -9.16 -21.29
CA THR A 97 6.10 -10.05 -22.03
C THR A 97 4.71 -10.00 -21.40
N PRO A 98 3.62 -10.16 -22.16
CA PRO A 98 2.27 -10.24 -21.60
C PRO A 98 2.17 -11.35 -20.52
N VAL A 99 1.41 -11.07 -19.46
CA VAL A 99 1.20 -12.01 -18.34
C VAL A 99 0.76 -13.40 -18.82
N PRO A 100 -0.19 -13.54 -19.78
CA PRO A 100 -0.61 -14.85 -20.27
C PRO A 100 0.54 -15.73 -20.76
N TYR A 101 1.44 -15.19 -21.60
CA TYR A 101 2.55 -15.96 -22.17
C TYR A 101 3.59 -16.33 -21.11
N TYR A 102 3.89 -15.42 -20.17
CA TYR A 102 4.80 -15.74 -19.07
C TYR A 102 4.25 -16.86 -18.20
N MET A 103 2.95 -16.79 -17.87
CA MET A 103 2.28 -17.78 -17.03
C MET A 103 2.13 -19.12 -17.72
N GLN A 104 1.85 -19.12 -19.02
CA GLN A 104 1.83 -20.32 -19.84
C GLN A 104 3.17 -21.07 -19.75
N GLY A 105 4.29 -20.36 -19.96
CA GLY A 105 5.62 -20.94 -19.83
C GLY A 105 5.94 -21.41 -18.41
N SER A 106 5.50 -20.67 -17.39
CA SER A 106 5.72 -21.03 -15.98
C SER A 106 4.99 -22.32 -15.59
N LEU A 107 3.72 -22.45 -15.96
CA LEU A 107 2.93 -23.65 -15.66
C LEU A 107 3.42 -24.86 -16.47
N ALA A 108 3.83 -24.66 -17.73
CA ALA A 108 4.44 -25.72 -18.52
C ALA A 108 5.76 -26.21 -17.91
N GLN A 109 6.59 -25.30 -17.37
CA GLN A 109 7.82 -25.68 -16.65
C GLN A 109 7.51 -26.44 -15.36
N GLU A 110 6.44 -26.08 -14.66
CA GLU A 110 6.02 -26.78 -13.46
C GLU A 110 5.50 -28.19 -13.80
N GLN A 111 4.65 -28.32 -14.81
CA GLN A 111 4.17 -29.63 -15.29
C GLN A 111 5.33 -30.53 -15.71
N GLN A 112 6.31 -30.01 -16.46
CA GLN A 112 7.50 -30.77 -16.85
C GLN A 112 8.27 -31.26 -15.63
N LYS A 113 8.44 -30.40 -14.61
CA LYS A 113 9.08 -30.79 -13.35
C LYS A 113 8.36 -31.96 -12.66
N TYR A 114 7.02 -31.99 -12.68
CA TYR A 114 6.25 -33.10 -12.11
C TYR A 114 6.42 -34.40 -12.91
N GLN A 115 6.43 -34.32 -14.24
CA GLN A 115 6.74 -35.46 -15.12
C GLN A 115 8.14 -36.01 -14.86
N ASP A 116 9.13 -35.13 -14.71
CA ASP A 116 10.51 -35.47 -14.35
C ASP A 116 10.64 -36.00 -12.91
N MET A 117 9.58 -35.96 -12.09
CA MET A 117 9.55 -36.62 -10.77
C MET A 117 8.82 -37.97 -10.83
N GLY A 118 8.36 -38.40 -12.01
CA GLY A 118 7.53 -39.59 -12.19
C GLY A 118 6.09 -39.40 -11.70
N GLN A 119 5.62 -38.15 -11.61
CA GLN A 119 4.23 -37.80 -11.26
C GLN A 119 3.46 -37.40 -12.53
N ASP A 120 2.78 -38.37 -13.14
CA ASP A 120 2.02 -38.18 -14.38
C ASP A 120 0.65 -37.49 -14.15
N ASP A 121 0.24 -37.36 -12.90
CA ASP A 121 -1.07 -36.93 -12.42
C ASP A 121 -1.11 -35.46 -11.97
N TYR A 122 -0.14 -34.64 -12.41
CA TYR A 122 -0.19 -33.20 -12.17
C TYR A 122 -1.39 -32.55 -12.87
N ALA A 123 -2.37 -32.14 -12.08
CA ALA A 123 -3.50 -31.33 -12.52
C ALA A 123 -3.16 -29.85 -12.38
N LEU A 124 -3.39 -29.08 -13.45
CA LEU A 124 -3.28 -27.63 -13.38
C LEU A 124 -4.32 -27.08 -12.39
N PRO A 125 -3.97 -26.06 -11.60
CA PRO A 125 -4.91 -25.41 -10.70
C PRO A 125 -6.03 -24.73 -11.49
N ASP A 126 -7.22 -24.64 -10.90
CA ASP A 126 -8.40 -24.04 -11.55
C ASP A 126 -8.16 -22.62 -12.05
N ALA A 127 -7.29 -21.86 -11.37
CA ALA A 127 -6.93 -20.51 -11.76
C ALA A 127 -6.19 -20.44 -13.13
N ALA A 128 -5.60 -21.54 -13.59
CA ALA A 128 -4.90 -21.61 -14.88
C ALA A 128 -5.83 -21.37 -16.08
N GLN A 129 -7.14 -21.62 -15.94
CA GLN A 129 -8.11 -21.36 -17.01
C GLN A 129 -8.19 -19.87 -17.40
N TYR A 130 -7.86 -18.97 -16.46
CA TYR A 130 -7.88 -17.53 -16.68
C TYR A 130 -6.62 -17.00 -17.38
N ILE A 131 -5.64 -17.85 -17.72
CA ILE A 131 -4.49 -17.41 -18.54
C ILE A 131 -4.98 -16.91 -19.90
N SER A 132 -5.97 -17.59 -20.48
CA SER A 132 -6.73 -17.12 -21.62
C SER A 132 -7.88 -16.21 -21.21
N CYS A 133 -8.30 -15.36 -22.16
CA CYS A 133 -9.52 -14.56 -22.03
C CYS A 133 -10.74 -15.50 -22.05
N VAL A 134 -11.41 -15.65 -20.90
CA VAL A 134 -12.56 -16.55 -20.75
C VAL A 134 -13.85 -15.77 -20.46
N PRO A 135 -15.00 -16.16 -21.04
CA PRO A 135 -16.25 -15.48 -20.79
C PRO A 135 -16.76 -15.74 -19.37
N TYR A 136 -17.34 -14.73 -18.74
CA TYR A 136 -17.92 -14.81 -17.41
C TYR A 136 -19.26 -14.06 -17.34
N GLU A 137 -20.31 -14.76 -16.96
CA GLU A 137 -21.66 -14.19 -16.86
C GLU A 137 -21.94 -13.71 -15.43
N THR A 138 -22.33 -12.44 -15.31
CA THR A 138 -22.73 -11.81 -14.05
C THR A 138 -24.20 -11.40 -14.10
N LYS A 139 -24.75 -10.96 -12.96
CA LYS A 139 -26.10 -10.37 -12.92
C LYS A 139 -26.21 -9.09 -13.76
N SER A 140 -25.10 -8.38 -14.00
CA SER A 140 -25.07 -7.10 -14.73
C SER A 140 -24.74 -7.24 -16.21
N GLY A 141 -24.35 -8.44 -16.67
CA GLY A 141 -24.03 -8.70 -18.07
C GLY A 141 -22.92 -9.73 -18.28
N TYR A 142 -22.50 -9.84 -19.53
CA TYR A 142 -21.42 -10.71 -19.97
C TYR A 142 -20.09 -9.95 -19.94
N TYR A 143 -19.09 -10.50 -19.28
CA TYR A 143 -17.74 -9.96 -19.23
C TYR A 143 -16.73 -11.03 -19.63
N TRP A 144 -15.46 -10.62 -19.74
CA TRP A 144 -14.35 -11.51 -19.98
C TRP A 144 -13.34 -11.41 -18.85
N MET A 145 -12.74 -12.52 -18.48
CA MET A 145 -11.77 -12.59 -17.40
C MET A 145 -10.43 -13.07 -17.94
N GLN A 146 -9.35 -12.41 -17.53
CA GLN A 146 -8.00 -12.85 -17.82
C GLN A 146 -7.07 -12.53 -16.65
N LEU A 147 -6.10 -13.40 -16.43
CA LEU A 147 -5.04 -13.25 -15.46
C LEU A 147 -4.11 -12.10 -15.89
N GLY A 148 -3.98 -11.11 -15.02
CA GLY A 148 -3.18 -9.92 -15.22
C GLY A 148 -2.46 -9.49 -13.94
N CYS A 149 -2.10 -8.21 -13.88
CA CYS A 149 -1.48 -7.61 -12.71
C CYS A 149 -2.55 -7.17 -11.71
N ALA A 150 -2.27 -7.38 -10.42
CA ALA A 150 -3.06 -6.79 -9.36
C ALA A 150 -2.91 -5.26 -9.36
N ASP A 151 -3.97 -4.54 -9.02
CA ASP A 151 -3.95 -3.06 -9.05
C ASP A 151 -3.21 -2.44 -7.87
N ASP A 152 -3.22 -3.12 -6.73
CA ASP A 152 -2.66 -2.65 -5.47
C ASP A 152 -1.16 -2.97 -5.31
N THR A 153 -0.65 -3.94 -6.07
CA THR A 153 0.75 -4.37 -5.98
C THR A 153 1.33 -4.81 -7.32
N THR A 154 2.56 -4.37 -7.60
CA THR A 154 3.30 -4.86 -8.78
C THR A 154 3.93 -6.24 -8.58
N GLN A 155 3.67 -6.89 -7.44
CA GLN A 155 4.25 -8.19 -7.06
C GLN A 155 3.19 -9.26 -6.83
N ALA A 156 1.97 -9.04 -7.31
CA ALA A 156 0.93 -10.06 -7.36
C ALA A 156 0.29 -10.11 -8.73
N LEU A 157 -0.34 -11.26 -8.98
CA LEU A 157 -1.26 -11.45 -10.09
C LEU A 157 -2.68 -11.37 -9.54
N ALA A 158 -3.61 -11.01 -10.41
CA ALA A 158 -5.03 -11.05 -10.13
C ALA A 158 -5.79 -11.40 -11.41
N VAL A 159 -7.05 -11.80 -11.28
CA VAL A 159 -7.93 -11.96 -12.44
C VAL A 159 -8.67 -10.65 -12.67
N ASN A 160 -8.38 -10.04 -13.82
CA ASN A 160 -8.92 -8.76 -14.25
C ASN A 160 -10.15 -9.00 -15.14
N ILE A 161 -11.08 -8.05 -15.13
CA ILE A 161 -12.31 -8.10 -15.94
C ILE A 161 -12.19 -7.17 -17.14
N TYR A 162 -12.67 -7.63 -18.29
CA TYR A 162 -12.63 -6.94 -19.57
C TYR A 162 -14.01 -6.90 -20.22
N GLU A 163 -14.24 -5.86 -21.02
CA GLU A 163 -15.49 -5.65 -21.75
C GLU A 163 -15.51 -6.38 -23.11
N ASP A 164 -14.35 -6.80 -23.60
CA ASP A 164 -14.15 -7.41 -24.92
C ASP A 164 -13.55 -8.81 -24.83
N ASN A 165 -13.83 -9.63 -25.84
CA ASN A 165 -13.37 -11.02 -25.93
C ASN A 165 -11.87 -11.20 -26.20
N GLN A 166 -11.17 -10.10 -26.48
CA GLN A 166 -9.72 -10.08 -26.63
C GLN A 166 -9.00 -9.65 -25.35
N CYS A 167 -9.76 -9.31 -24.30
CA CYS A 167 -9.24 -8.79 -23.04
C CYS A 167 -8.29 -7.59 -23.24
N THR A 168 -8.68 -6.67 -24.13
CA THR A 168 -7.90 -5.45 -24.43
C THR A 168 -8.41 -4.20 -23.72
N LYS A 169 -9.67 -4.20 -23.30
CA LYS A 169 -10.35 -3.09 -22.64
C LYS A 169 -10.82 -3.51 -21.25
N ARG A 170 -10.02 -3.17 -20.24
CA ARG A 170 -10.34 -3.41 -18.83
C ARG A 170 -11.63 -2.70 -18.45
N SER A 171 -12.51 -3.44 -17.78
CA SER A 171 -13.78 -2.95 -17.24
C SER A 171 -13.52 -2.20 -15.93
N LEU A 172 -14.19 -1.05 -15.73
CA LEU A 172 -14.10 -0.25 -14.49
C LEU A 172 -15.26 -0.54 -13.53
N VAL A 173 -15.87 -1.72 -13.63
CA VAL A 173 -17.02 -2.06 -12.79
C VAL A 173 -16.54 -2.19 -11.33
N GLU A 174 -16.88 -1.18 -10.53
CA GLU A 174 -16.52 -1.11 -9.10
C GLU A 174 -16.94 -2.39 -8.36
N GLY A 175 -16.00 -2.95 -7.59
CA GLY A 175 -16.21 -4.15 -6.78
C GLY A 175 -15.86 -5.48 -7.45
N TYR A 176 -15.37 -5.45 -8.70
CA TYR A 176 -14.89 -6.64 -9.41
C TYR A 176 -13.47 -6.51 -9.99
N ASP A 177 -12.81 -5.36 -9.83
CA ASP A 177 -11.36 -5.28 -9.99
C ASP A 177 -10.72 -6.22 -8.95
N ASP A 178 -9.84 -7.11 -9.43
CA ASP A 178 -9.40 -8.33 -8.74
C ASP A 178 -10.60 -9.20 -8.33
N ALA A 179 -11.10 -10.05 -9.24
CA ALA A 179 -12.39 -10.78 -9.16
C ALA A 179 -12.61 -11.71 -7.94
N ASN A 180 -11.82 -11.57 -6.86
CA ASN A 180 -11.76 -12.37 -5.65
C ASN A 180 -11.56 -13.86 -5.96
N ILE A 181 -11.00 -14.13 -7.13
CA ILE A 181 -10.58 -15.45 -7.56
C ILE A 181 -9.23 -15.68 -6.93
N ASP A 182 -9.12 -16.76 -6.17
CA ASP A 182 -7.88 -17.14 -5.53
C ASP A 182 -6.87 -17.60 -6.60
N VAL A 183 -5.82 -16.79 -6.80
CA VAL A 183 -4.69 -17.09 -7.69
C VAL A 183 -3.44 -17.51 -6.92
N SER A 184 -3.55 -17.77 -5.61
CA SER A 184 -2.40 -18.15 -4.77
C SER A 184 -1.67 -19.40 -5.26
N ALA A 185 -2.41 -20.35 -5.86
CA ALA A 185 -1.86 -21.57 -6.43
C ALA A 185 -0.96 -21.33 -7.67
N ILE A 186 -1.11 -20.20 -8.37
CA ILE A 186 -0.33 -19.84 -9.56
C ILE A 186 0.53 -18.58 -9.32
N GLN A 187 0.73 -18.18 -8.08
CA GLN A 187 1.44 -16.95 -7.75
C GLN A 187 2.90 -17.03 -8.23
N LEU A 188 3.31 -16.04 -9.03
CA LEU A 188 4.71 -15.90 -9.40
C LEU A 188 5.56 -15.52 -8.18
N GLN A 189 6.70 -16.20 -8.06
CA GLN A 189 7.72 -15.83 -7.08
C GLN A 189 8.57 -14.68 -7.63
N PHE A 190 8.03 -13.46 -7.56
CA PHE A 190 8.75 -12.26 -8.01
C PHE A 190 10.07 -12.09 -7.26
N LYS A 191 11.06 -11.52 -7.95
CA LYS A 191 12.44 -11.27 -7.50
C LYS A 191 13.24 -12.53 -7.14
N LYS A 192 12.70 -13.73 -7.35
CA LYS A 192 13.46 -14.97 -7.20
C LYS A 192 14.12 -15.38 -8.51
N CYS A 193 15.38 -15.75 -8.41
CA CYS A 193 16.15 -16.35 -9.50
C CYS A 193 15.66 -17.76 -9.76
N LYS A 194 15.27 -18.05 -11.00
CA LYS A 194 14.90 -19.39 -11.46
C LYS A 194 15.86 -19.81 -12.58
N ALA A 195 16.37 -21.02 -12.52
CA ALA A 195 17.07 -21.62 -13.65
C ALA A 195 16.09 -21.86 -14.80
N CYS A 196 16.54 -21.67 -16.04
CA CYS A 196 15.72 -21.96 -17.21
C CYS A 196 15.48 -23.46 -17.40
N VAL A 197 16.50 -24.26 -17.11
CA VAL A 197 16.43 -25.72 -17.08
C VAL A 197 16.50 -26.19 -15.63
N ASN A 198 15.54 -27.03 -15.22
CA ASN A 198 15.54 -27.64 -13.89
C ASN A 198 16.14 -29.03 -14.00
N TRP A 199 17.22 -29.29 -13.28
CA TRP A 199 17.81 -30.62 -13.18
C TRP A 199 17.26 -31.33 -11.95
N TYR A 200 16.62 -32.48 -12.15
CA TYR A 200 16.23 -33.34 -11.05
C TYR A 200 17.32 -34.40 -10.83
N ASN A 201 17.72 -34.60 -9.57
CA ASN A 201 18.70 -35.61 -9.21
C ASN A 201 18.00 -36.97 -9.16
N MET A 202 17.82 -37.60 -10.31
CA MET A 202 17.46 -39.00 -10.39
C MET A 202 18.71 -39.88 -10.23
N ASP A 203 18.54 -41.07 -9.67
CA ASP A 203 19.63 -42.03 -9.56
C ASP A 203 20.21 -42.35 -10.95
N ASN A 204 21.53 -42.15 -11.06
CA ASN A 204 22.32 -41.91 -12.28
C ASN A 204 22.30 -43.03 -13.35
N ASP A 205 21.65 -44.16 -13.07
CA ASP A 205 21.72 -45.36 -13.91
C ASP A 205 20.58 -45.46 -14.95
N GLN A 206 19.59 -44.55 -14.92
CA GLN A 206 18.43 -44.58 -15.82
C GLN A 206 18.49 -43.58 -16.99
N TRP A 207 19.51 -42.72 -17.05
CA TRP A 207 19.54 -41.60 -17.98
C TRP A 207 20.39 -41.95 -19.19
N ASP A 208 19.78 -41.94 -20.37
CA ASP A 208 20.52 -41.98 -21.62
C ASP A 208 21.03 -40.57 -21.99
N ASP A 209 22.08 -40.51 -22.81
CA ASP A 209 22.62 -39.24 -23.31
C ASP A 209 21.54 -38.40 -24.03
N ALA A 210 20.51 -39.07 -24.58
CA ALA A 210 19.39 -38.44 -25.27
C ALA A 210 18.48 -37.63 -24.33
N PHE A 211 18.23 -38.08 -23.09
CA PHE A 211 17.53 -37.25 -22.11
C PHE A 211 18.29 -35.95 -21.90
N PHE A 212 19.59 -36.05 -21.61
CA PHE A 212 20.42 -34.88 -21.34
C PHE A 212 20.38 -33.93 -22.52
N GLU A 213 20.66 -34.39 -23.75
CA GLU A 213 20.63 -33.57 -24.96
C GLU A 213 19.29 -32.86 -25.18
N ASN A 214 18.17 -33.54 -24.95
CA ASN A 214 16.85 -32.96 -25.12
C ASN A 214 16.53 -31.93 -24.02
N HIS A 215 16.89 -32.20 -22.77
CA HIS A 215 16.51 -31.37 -21.63
C HIS A 215 17.20 -30.00 -21.63
N GLN A 216 18.43 -29.92 -22.15
CA GLN A 216 19.18 -28.65 -22.29
C GLN A 216 18.44 -27.62 -23.16
N MET A 217 17.62 -28.11 -24.09
CA MET A 217 16.83 -27.30 -25.02
C MET A 217 15.42 -27.03 -24.50
N GLN A 218 14.95 -27.82 -23.53
CA GLN A 218 13.61 -27.72 -22.95
C GLN A 218 13.61 -26.78 -21.75
N ALA A 219 13.31 -25.51 -22.01
CA ALA A 219 13.06 -24.51 -20.97
C ALA A 219 11.73 -23.79 -21.23
N PRO A 220 10.57 -24.40 -20.92
CA PRO A 220 9.26 -23.85 -21.30
C PRO A 220 9.04 -22.40 -20.86
N LEU A 221 9.44 -22.07 -19.62
CA LEU A 221 9.35 -20.69 -19.11
C LEU A 221 10.24 -19.73 -19.90
N CYS A 222 11.54 -20.02 -19.98
CA CYS A 222 12.49 -19.08 -20.59
C CYS A 222 12.32 -18.99 -22.10
N SER A 223 12.09 -20.09 -22.79
CA SER A 223 11.83 -20.10 -24.24
C SER A 223 10.56 -19.33 -24.58
N THR A 224 9.46 -19.54 -23.87
CA THR A 224 8.20 -18.79 -24.09
C THR A 224 8.38 -17.31 -23.79
N ALA A 225 8.96 -16.97 -22.63
CA ALA A 225 9.24 -15.59 -22.27
C ALA A 225 10.16 -14.90 -23.29
N TRP A 226 11.16 -15.61 -23.82
CA TRP A 226 12.11 -15.10 -24.81
C TRP A 226 11.51 -14.91 -26.20
N ASN A 227 10.66 -15.83 -26.63
CA ASN A 227 9.99 -15.76 -27.92
C ASN A 227 9.00 -14.60 -27.97
N TYR A 228 8.28 -14.35 -26.87
CA TYR A 228 7.32 -13.24 -26.76
C TYR A 228 7.91 -11.97 -26.12
N LYS A 229 9.24 -11.89 -25.99
CA LYS A 229 9.90 -10.76 -25.34
C LYS A 229 9.79 -9.49 -26.19
N GLN A 230 9.57 -8.38 -25.51
CA GLN A 230 9.76 -7.05 -26.06
C GLN A 230 10.88 -6.37 -25.27
N THR A 231 11.77 -5.67 -25.97
CA THR A 231 12.84 -4.89 -25.32
C THR A 231 12.23 -3.80 -24.46
N CYS A 232 12.53 -3.83 -23.17
CA CYS A 232 12.04 -2.85 -22.21
C CYS A 232 12.85 -1.55 -22.35
N GLY A 233 12.29 -0.56 -23.07
CA GLY A 233 12.91 0.75 -23.22
C GLY A 233 13.07 1.49 -21.88
N ASN A 234 13.77 2.63 -21.89
CA ASN A 234 14.10 3.39 -20.67
C ASN A 234 12.90 3.65 -19.75
N LYS A 235 11.73 3.96 -20.31
CA LYS A 235 10.49 4.17 -19.52
C LYS A 235 10.05 2.91 -18.78
N CYS A 236 9.95 1.79 -19.49
CA CYS A 236 9.64 0.49 -18.91
C CYS A 236 10.68 0.10 -17.86
N ARG A 237 11.97 0.33 -18.14
CA ARG A 237 13.07 0.05 -17.21
C ARG A 237 12.96 0.90 -15.94
N HIS A 238 12.52 2.16 -16.03
CA HIS A 238 12.29 2.98 -14.84
C HIS A 238 11.14 2.42 -14.00
N VAL A 239 10.02 2.00 -14.60
CA VAL A 239 8.92 1.38 -13.86
C VAL A 239 9.35 0.05 -13.22
N GLY A 240 10.16 -0.75 -13.91
CA GLY A 240 10.66 -2.03 -13.38
C GLY A 240 11.79 -1.92 -12.35
N LEU A 241 12.66 -0.92 -12.48
CA LEU A 241 13.79 -0.68 -11.58
C LEU A 241 13.47 0.22 -10.40
N GLN A 242 12.43 1.06 -10.48
CA GLN A 242 11.97 1.82 -9.33
C GLN A 242 11.50 0.81 -8.31
N GLU A 243 12.36 0.28 -7.43
CA GLU A 243 11.92 -0.38 -6.18
C GLU A 243 10.65 0.32 -5.76
N GLU A 244 9.53 -0.41 -5.68
CA GLU A 244 8.37 0.12 -4.97
C GLU A 244 8.95 0.53 -3.63
N LYS A 245 9.33 1.81 -3.52
CA LYS A 245 9.78 2.35 -2.27
C LYS A 245 8.51 2.22 -1.48
N GLU A 246 8.46 1.24 -0.58
CA GLU A 246 7.50 1.16 0.52
C GLU A 246 7.69 2.42 1.38
N GLY A 247 7.39 3.54 0.77
CA GLY A 247 7.92 4.84 1.07
C GLY A 247 6.85 5.84 0.71
N TRP A 248 6.87 6.95 1.44
CA TRP A 248 5.85 7.98 1.36
C TRP A 248 5.62 8.41 -0.08
N THR A 249 4.39 8.25 -0.58
CA THR A 249 4.01 8.76 -1.89
C THR A 249 4.10 10.29 -1.87
N LYS A 250 4.15 10.95 -3.03
CA LYS A 250 4.11 12.42 -3.09
C LYS A 250 2.93 13.02 -2.28
N PRO A 251 1.68 12.55 -2.43
CA PRO A 251 0.58 13.06 -1.61
C PRO A 251 0.76 12.74 -0.12
N ASP A 252 1.29 11.56 0.24
CA ASP A 252 1.55 11.24 1.66
C ASP A 252 2.52 12.24 2.30
N LYS A 253 3.58 12.62 1.58
CA LYS A 253 4.57 13.61 2.05
C LYS A 253 3.94 14.99 2.25
N ILE A 254 3.12 15.43 1.29
CA ILE A 254 2.42 16.72 1.38
C ILE A 254 1.47 16.73 2.58
N MET A 255 0.68 15.68 2.74
CA MET A 255 -0.29 15.57 3.83
C MET A 255 0.40 15.49 5.20
N LEU A 256 1.55 14.80 5.30
CA LEU A 256 2.38 14.80 6.52
C LEU A 256 2.86 16.21 6.87
N VAL A 257 3.36 16.98 5.90
CA VAL A 257 3.80 18.37 6.12
C VAL A 257 2.64 19.25 6.59
N VAL A 258 1.46 19.15 5.95
CA VAL A 258 0.28 19.93 6.31
C VAL A 258 -0.17 19.64 7.75
N LEU A 259 -0.22 18.37 8.16
CA LEU A 259 -0.64 18.02 9.51
C LEU A 259 0.41 18.36 10.58
N VAL A 260 1.70 18.30 10.26
CA VAL A 260 2.76 18.78 11.16
C VAL A 260 2.65 20.29 11.33
N LEU A 261 2.42 21.05 10.27
CA LEU A 261 2.18 22.50 10.35
C LEU A 261 0.91 22.82 11.15
N PHE A 262 -0.17 22.09 10.92
CA PHE A 262 -1.41 22.25 11.67
C PHE A 262 -1.20 22.02 13.18
N SER A 263 -0.51 20.94 13.56
CA SER A 263 -0.19 20.67 14.97
C SER A 263 0.68 21.77 15.59
N ALA A 264 1.66 22.30 14.85
CA ALA A 264 2.50 23.40 15.30
C ALA A 264 1.71 24.70 15.52
N VAL A 265 0.78 25.04 14.62
CA VAL A 265 -0.11 26.20 14.76
C VAL A 265 -1.02 26.04 15.97
N MET A 266 -1.64 24.87 16.15
CA MET A 266 -2.51 24.59 17.29
C MET A 266 -1.77 24.71 18.63
N THR A 267 -0.56 24.14 18.72
CA THR A 267 0.29 24.30 19.92
C THR A 267 0.66 25.76 20.16
N GLY A 268 0.96 26.52 19.10
CA GLY A 268 1.21 27.96 19.19
C GLY A 268 0.01 28.75 19.73
N LEU A 269 -1.21 28.41 19.29
CA LEU A 269 -2.45 29.03 19.79
C LEU A 269 -2.68 28.70 21.27
N ILE A 270 -2.46 27.45 21.68
CA ILE A 270 -2.56 27.02 23.09
C ILE A 270 -1.58 27.82 23.96
N LEU A 271 -0.31 27.95 23.53
CA LEU A 271 0.71 28.72 24.25
C LEU A 271 0.33 30.21 24.35
N LYS A 272 -0.12 30.82 23.24
CA LYS A 272 -0.57 32.22 23.22
C LYS A 272 -1.78 32.43 24.14
N LYS A 273 -2.73 31.50 24.16
CA LYS A 273 -3.91 31.58 25.01
C LYS A 273 -3.55 31.45 26.49
N ARG A 274 -2.65 30.53 26.83
CA ARG A 274 -2.09 30.39 28.19
C ARG A 274 -1.35 31.64 28.66
N GLN A 275 -0.60 32.31 27.78
CA GLN A 275 0.08 33.58 28.11
C GLN A 275 -0.89 34.72 28.44
N LYS A 276 -2.14 34.66 27.95
CA LYS A 276 -3.14 35.71 28.17
C LYS A 276 -4.02 35.45 29.41
N MET A 277 -3.94 34.28 30.04
CA MET A 277 -4.72 34.00 31.25
C MET A 277 -4.21 34.83 32.43
N SER A 278 -5.15 35.35 33.22
CA SER A 278 -4.87 36.16 34.41
C SER A 278 -4.04 35.38 35.42
N SER A 279 -3.14 36.05 36.13
CA SER A 279 -2.22 35.44 37.11
C SER A 279 -2.94 34.65 38.20
N LYS A 280 -4.20 34.96 38.49
CA LYS A 280 -5.01 34.24 39.49
C LYS A 280 -5.45 32.85 39.01
N ASP A 281 -5.96 32.74 37.79
CA ASP A 281 -6.37 31.45 37.20
C ASP A 281 -5.14 30.59 36.88
N ALA A 282 -4.05 31.26 36.45
CA ALA A 282 -2.77 30.59 36.26
C ALA A 282 -2.26 29.94 37.56
N LEU A 283 -2.44 30.58 38.72
CA LEU A 283 -2.03 29.99 40.01
C LEU A 283 -2.88 28.79 40.42
N LEU A 284 -4.20 28.82 40.19
CA LEU A 284 -5.08 27.68 40.46
C LEU A 284 -4.79 26.50 39.53
N GLU A 285 -4.59 26.76 38.24
CA GLU A 285 -4.21 25.71 37.28
C GLU A 285 -2.80 25.17 37.59
N GLN A 286 -1.86 26.04 37.96
CA GLN A 286 -0.49 25.64 38.29
C GLN A 286 -0.45 24.86 39.61
N ALA A 287 -1.33 25.14 40.57
CA ALA A 287 -1.52 24.32 41.76
C ALA A 287 -2.09 22.93 41.40
N ALA A 288 -3.08 22.85 40.52
CA ALA A 288 -3.62 21.58 40.04
C ALA A 288 -2.59 20.77 39.23
N MET A 289 -1.79 21.43 38.37
CA MET A 289 -0.71 20.80 37.60
C MET A 289 0.45 20.34 38.50
N ASN A 290 0.84 21.13 39.51
CA ASN A 290 1.84 20.71 40.50
C ASN A 290 1.34 19.57 41.39
N ALA A 291 0.04 19.52 41.71
CA ALA A 291 -0.55 18.41 42.45
C ALA A 291 -0.45 17.09 41.64
N ALA A 292 -0.53 17.16 40.32
CA ALA A 292 -0.24 16.04 39.42
C ALA A 292 1.27 15.81 39.16
N GLY A 293 2.15 16.61 39.75
CA GLY A 293 3.61 16.54 39.58
C GLY A 293 4.12 16.98 38.20
N LEU A 294 3.27 17.59 37.36
CA LEU A 294 3.59 17.88 35.96
C LEU A 294 3.95 19.36 35.78
N GLN A 295 5.24 19.70 35.86
CA GLN A 295 5.67 21.08 35.55
C GLN A 295 5.39 21.46 34.09
N THR A 296 5.14 22.73 33.82
CA THR A 296 4.81 23.28 32.49
C THR A 296 5.89 23.00 31.44
N THR A 297 7.15 22.91 31.86
CA THR A 297 8.29 22.48 31.04
C THR A 297 8.15 21.05 30.52
N HIS A 298 7.52 20.14 31.26
CA HIS A 298 7.29 18.76 30.82
C HIS A 298 6.29 18.67 29.67
N VAL A 299 5.32 19.58 29.58
CA VAL A 299 4.32 19.57 28.49
C VAL A 299 4.97 19.90 27.15
N ILE A 300 5.85 20.91 27.13
CA ILE A 300 6.63 21.25 25.94
C ILE A 300 7.61 20.12 25.58
N GLY A 301 8.24 19.51 26.60
CA GLY A 301 9.13 18.37 26.43
C GLY A 301 8.43 17.13 25.83
N MET A 302 7.25 16.77 26.36
CA MET A 302 6.42 15.67 25.85
C MET A 302 6.01 15.91 24.41
N PHE A 303 5.57 17.12 24.06
CA PHE A 303 5.21 17.45 22.69
C PHE A 303 6.40 17.28 21.72
N ALA A 304 7.58 17.80 22.09
CA ALA A 304 8.78 17.65 21.29
C ALA A 304 9.21 16.18 21.13
N LEU A 305 9.08 15.38 22.20
CA LEU A 305 9.35 13.95 22.16
C LEU A 305 8.39 13.22 21.20
N VAL A 306 7.10 13.51 21.26
CA VAL A 306 6.10 12.89 20.36
C VAL A 306 6.38 13.23 18.91
N VAL A 307 6.70 14.49 18.58
CA VAL A 307 7.09 14.90 17.22
C VAL A 307 8.36 14.16 16.76
N LEU A 308 9.33 13.95 17.65
CA LEU A 308 10.54 13.18 17.34
C LEU A 308 10.21 11.72 17.05
N VAL A 309 9.36 11.08 17.87
CA VAL A 309 8.92 9.69 17.64
C VAL A 309 8.21 9.54 16.30
N ILE A 310 7.33 10.49 15.95
CA ILE A 310 6.67 10.54 14.63
C ILE A 310 7.71 10.64 13.51
N ALA A 311 8.72 11.50 13.65
CA ALA A 311 9.77 11.66 12.65
C ALA A 311 10.59 10.38 12.46
N VAL A 312 10.87 9.65 13.55
CA VAL A 312 11.54 8.34 13.49
C VAL A 312 10.66 7.31 12.78
N PHE A 313 9.36 7.21 13.10
CA PHE A 313 8.45 6.28 12.41
C PHE A 313 8.24 6.62 10.93
N ALA A 314 8.22 7.91 10.58
CA ALA A 314 8.19 8.36 9.20
C ALA A 314 9.47 7.94 8.46
N ALA A 315 10.64 8.07 9.10
CA ALA A 315 11.93 7.63 8.55
C ALA A 315 12.03 6.10 8.40
N LEU A 316 11.35 5.34 9.26
CA LEU A 316 11.27 3.87 9.18
C LEU A 316 10.23 3.35 8.16
N GLY A 317 9.47 4.23 7.49
CA GLY A 317 8.49 3.82 6.48
C GLY A 317 7.20 3.19 7.04
N LEU A 318 6.97 3.26 8.35
CA LEU A 318 5.78 2.70 9.01
C LEU A 318 4.55 3.61 8.80
N LYS A 319 4.00 3.62 7.58
CA LYS A 319 2.92 4.54 7.17
C LYS A 319 1.71 4.47 8.09
N ASN A 320 1.13 3.27 8.28
CA ASN A 320 -0.12 3.09 9.00
C ASN A 320 -0.03 3.56 10.46
N VAL A 321 1.07 3.23 11.13
CA VAL A 321 1.31 3.62 12.54
C VAL A 321 1.52 5.13 12.65
N THR A 322 2.30 5.70 11.73
CA THR A 322 2.57 7.15 11.70
C THR A 322 1.26 7.93 11.50
N TRP A 323 0.38 7.49 10.59
CA TRP A 323 -0.92 8.11 10.35
C TRP A 323 -1.82 8.13 11.58
N ILE A 324 -1.98 6.99 12.25
CA ILE A 324 -2.83 6.87 13.44
C ILE A 324 -2.33 7.79 14.56
N LEU A 325 -1.02 7.79 14.83
CA LEU A 325 -0.42 8.60 15.89
C LEU A 325 -0.58 10.09 15.58
N LEU A 326 -0.31 10.49 14.33
CA LEU A 326 -0.35 11.88 13.90
C LEU A 326 -1.78 12.45 13.89
N LEU A 327 -2.77 11.66 13.46
CA LEU A 327 -4.19 12.03 13.55
C LEU A 327 -4.69 12.08 15.01
N GLY A 328 -4.35 11.07 15.81
CA GLY A 328 -4.72 11.03 17.23
C GLY A 328 -4.17 12.21 18.03
N MET A 329 -2.92 12.62 17.75
CA MET A 329 -2.30 13.79 18.36
C MET A 329 -3.01 15.09 17.96
N ASN A 330 -3.32 15.28 16.68
CA ASN A 330 -4.05 16.47 16.21
C ASN A 330 -5.46 16.54 16.80
N LEU A 331 -6.16 15.40 16.91
CA LEU A 331 -7.46 15.31 17.56
C LEU A 331 -7.37 15.70 19.04
N GLY A 332 -6.38 15.18 19.77
CA GLY A 332 -6.15 15.53 21.17
C GLY A 332 -5.87 17.03 21.38
N LEU A 333 -5.02 17.64 20.53
CA LEU A 333 -4.75 19.07 20.56
C LEU A 333 -6.01 19.90 20.27
N PHE A 334 -6.83 19.45 19.33
CA PHE A 334 -8.08 20.11 18.98
C PHE A 334 -9.09 20.09 20.11
N ILE A 335 -9.33 18.92 20.73
CA ILE A 335 -10.21 18.77 21.90
C ILE A 335 -9.71 19.65 23.05
N TYR A 336 -8.40 19.67 23.27
CA TYR A 336 -7.81 20.49 24.32
C TYR A 336 -7.99 22.00 24.06
N LEU A 337 -7.79 22.47 22.83
CA LEU A 337 -8.03 23.87 22.46
C LEU A 337 -9.51 24.25 22.58
N MET A 338 -10.42 23.37 22.18
CA MET A 338 -11.87 23.54 22.38
C MET A 338 -12.21 23.69 23.86
N LYS A 339 -11.67 22.82 24.73
CA LYS A 339 -11.86 22.92 26.19
C LYS A 339 -11.40 24.27 26.73
N LEU A 340 -10.16 24.69 26.41
CA LEU A 340 -9.65 26.00 26.82
C LEU A 340 -10.50 27.17 26.28
N THR A 341 -11.23 26.95 25.19
CA THR A 341 -12.13 27.96 24.60
C THR A 341 -13.47 28.02 25.27
N TYR A 342 -14.04 26.88 25.63
CA TYR A 342 -15.24 26.81 26.45
C TYR A 342 -14.99 27.45 27.83
N ASP A 343 -13.90 27.06 28.50
CA ASP A 343 -13.56 27.57 29.83
C ASP A 343 -13.35 29.09 29.83
N SER A 344 -12.73 29.65 28.78
CA SER A 344 -12.55 31.11 28.66
C SER A 344 -13.87 31.86 28.47
N ILE A 345 -14.85 31.26 27.77
CA ILE A 345 -16.16 31.89 27.55
C ILE A 345 -16.98 31.84 28.84
N ALA A 346 -16.95 30.71 29.56
CA ALA A 346 -17.65 30.56 30.83
C ALA A 346 -17.15 31.57 31.88
N ALA A 347 -15.83 31.80 31.95
CA ALA A 347 -15.23 32.74 32.88
C ALA A 347 -15.65 34.21 32.62
N GLU A 348 -15.91 34.60 31.37
CA GLU A 348 -16.41 35.94 31.04
C GLU A 348 -17.89 36.11 31.40
N GLY A 349 -18.69 35.03 31.32
CA GLY A 349 -20.12 35.02 31.62
C GLY A 349 -20.48 35.27 33.09
N ASP A 350 -19.58 34.98 34.03
CA ASP A 350 -19.78 35.24 35.46
C ASP A 350 -19.47 36.70 35.87
N SER A 351 -18.96 37.53 34.95
CA SER A 351 -18.85 38.98 35.15
C SER A 351 -20.02 39.72 34.49
N LEU A 352 -21.23 39.58 35.04
CA LEU A 352 -22.37 40.37 34.62
C LEU A 352 -22.14 41.84 35.05
N ILE A 353 -21.58 42.65 34.15
CA ILE A 353 -21.58 44.11 34.28
C ILE A 353 -23.04 44.56 34.14
N GLY A 354 -23.64 45.05 35.22
CA GLY A 354 -24.96 45.64 35.18
C GLY A 354 -24.99 46.85 34.23
N PRO A 355 -26.17 47.23 33.68
CA PRO A 355 -26.32 48.38 32.79
C PRO A 355 -25.78 49.70 33.37
N ASP A 356 -25.53 49.74 34.68
CA ASP A 356 -25.09 50.89 35.45
C ASP A 356 -23.56 50.95 35.65
N GLY A 357 -22.80 49.98 35.09
CA GLY A 357 -21.34 49.92 35.20
C GLY A 357 -20.81 49.45 36.56
N GLU A 358 -21.70 49.09 37.48
CA GLU A 358 -21.33 48.57 38.79
C GLU A 358 -21.00 47.07 38.69
N ILE A 359 -19.76 46.72 39.05
CA ILE A 359 -19.30 45.34 39.12
C ILE A 359 -19.93 44.74 40.38
N LEU A 360 -21.11 44.14 40.24
CA LEU A 360 -21.71 43.31 41.29
C LEU A 360 -20.80 42.08 41.47
N ARG A 361 -19.83 42.19 42.38
CA ARG A 361 -19.22 41.00 42.96
C ARG A 361 -20.33 40.29 43.71
N ARG A 362 -20.57 39.04 43.35
CA ARG A 362 -21.35 38.11 44.16
C ARG A 362 -20.49 37.82 45.40
N ASP A 363 -20.46 38.77 46.32
CA ASP A 363 -19.94 38.56 47.65
C ASP A 363 -20.88 37.53 48.28
N SER A 364 -20.40 36.29 48.28
CA SER A 364 -21.04 35.17 48.96
C SER A 364 -20.98 35.47 50.44
N ASP A 365 -22.07 36.02 50.97
CA ASP A 365 -22.28 36.19 52.41
C ASP A 365 -22.09 34.85 53.13
N ASP A 366 -21.23 34.90 54.14
CA ASP A 366 -21.13 33.95 55.24
C ASP A 366 -22.52 33.62 55.80
N SER A 367 -23.00 32.40 55.56
CA SER A 367 -24.04 31.81 56.40
C SER A 367 -23.51 30.51 57.01
N SER A 368 -22.80 30.65 58.11
CA SER A 368 -22.64 29.59 59.11
C SER A 368 -24.01 29.23 59.66
N VAL A 369 -24.52 28.04 59.35
CA VAL A 369 -25.68 27.46 60.03
C VAL A 369 -25.30 26.08 60.55
N GLU A 370 -25.37 25.98 61.87
CA GLU A 370 -25.14 24.82 62.72
C GLU A 370 -26.05 23.64 62.43
N GLU A 371 -25.58 22.49 62.92
CA GLU A 371 -26.23 21.20 63.14
C GLU A 371 -27.74 21.21 63.41
N GLY A 372 -28.45 20.32 62.72
CA GLY A 372 -29.81 19.91 63.04
C GLY A 372 -30.12 18.54 62.45
N SER A 373 -29.95 17.51 63.27
CA SER A 373 -30.29 16.11 62.99
C SER A 373 -31.81 15.90 62.84
N ARG A 374 -32.25 15.12 61.83
CA ARG A 374 -33.18 13.96 61.94
C ARG A 374 -33.79 13.50 60.60
N GLU A 375 -33.77 12.17 60.46
CA GLU A 375 -34.77 11.25 59.90
C GLU A 375 -35.38 11.43 58.49
N SER A 376 -35.08 10.42 57.66
CA SER A 376 -36.03 9.50 56.98
C SER A 376 -37.27 10.10 56.31
N SER A 377 -37.34 10.01 54.96
CA SER A 377 -38.46 9.32 54.28
C SER A 377 -38.27 9.25 52.76
N SER A 378 -38.47 8.04 52.24
CA SER A 378 -39.08 7.62 50.96
C SER A 378 -38.75 8.29 49.60
N LYS A 379 -38.33 7.41 48.67
CA LYS A 379 -38.42 7.54 47.20
C LYS A 379 -39.86 7.83 46.73
N PRO A 380 -40.06 8.36 45.51
CA PRO A 380 -40.26 7.47 44.37
C PRO A 380 -39.52 7.86 43.08
N ASN A 381 -39.27 6.82 42.27
CA ASN A 381 -38.80 6.85 40.89
C ASN A 381 -39.72 7.69 39.99
N ASN A 382 -39.12 8.46 39.09
CA ASN A 382 -39.76 8.86 37.84
C ASN A 382 -38.84 8.48 36.67
N ASN A 383 -39.17 7.37 36.02
CA ASN A 383 -38.66 6.99 34.71
C ASN A 383 -39.28 7.93 33.67
N GLY A 384 -38.49 8.86 33.14
CA GLY A 384 -38.85 9.62 31.95
C GLY A 384 -38.82 8.72 30.72
N THR A 385 -39.99 8.46 30.15
CA THR A 385 -40.15 7.70 28.90
C THR A 385 -40.28 8.70 27.76
N TYR A 386 -39.30 8.72 26.84
CA TYR A 386 -39.36 9.54 25.63
C TYR A 386 -40.20 8.82 24.56
N GLN A 387 -41.26 9.46 24.06
CA GLN A 387 -41.95 9.05 22.83
C GLN A 387 -41.41 9.87 21.64
N LEU A 388 -41.01 9.18 20.57
CA LEU A 388 -40.68 9.80 19.28
C LEU A 388 -41.97 10.04 18.45
N PRO A 389 -42.05 11.14 17.68
CA PRO A 389 -43.17 11.37 16.76
C PRO A 389 -43.09 10.45 15.54
N THR A 390 -44.20 9.78 15.24
CA THR A 390 -44.41 9.04 13.99
C THR A 390 -44.72 10.03 12.87
N ILE A 391 -43.92 10.01 11.81
CA ILE A 391 -44.18 10.77 10.58
C ILE A 391 -45.03 9.87 9.68
N THR A 392 -46.26 10.30 9.38
CA THR A 392 -47.11 9.74 8.31
C THR A 392 -46.72 10.27 6.94
#